data_AF-M5TIP3-F1
#
_entry.id   AF-M5TIP3-F1
#
_cell.length_a   1.000
_cell.length_b   1.000
_cell.length_c   1.000
_cell.angle_alpha   90.00
_cell.angle_beta   90.00
_cell.angle_gamma   90.00
#
_symmetry.space_group_name_H-M   'P 1'
#
loop_
_entity.id
_entity.type
_entity.pdbx_description
1 polymer ?
#
loop_
_entity_poly.entity_id
_entity_poly.type
_entity_poly.pdbx_seq_one_letter_code
_entity_poly.pdbx_strand_id
1 'polypeptide(L)'
;MRSFLALALVATLAMTTFADEKPNRKNKGERAGKGNPMVARLMTSLKDAGLSAEQMTKIQAAAKTFEAKVKELREKGLTPEVTKKQSEASKAAREAGLKGKEMAAKVSEALSEEEMALVSEMRTATNQMKKTIAGVFTEEQLAALPEAARKQLTARGGNREAGKGQGKGKGKGKKKDAA
;
A
#
# COMPACT_ATOMS: atom_id res chain seq x y z
N MET A 1 52.85 -40.60 -41.63
CA MET A 1 52.94 -39.82 -40.37
C MET A 1 51.54 -39.70 -39.81
N ARG A 2 51.18 -39.88 -38.53
CA ARG A 2 51.79 -40.26 -37.24
C ARG A 2 50.57 -40.44 -36.30
N SER A 3 50.53 -41.51 -35.50
CA SER A 3 49.82 -41.66 -34.20
C SER A 3 48.27 -41.55 -34.18
N PHE A 4 47.42 -42.50 -33.79
CA PHE A 4 47.32 -43.38 -32.59
C PHE A 4 47.61 -42.71 -31.24
N LEU A 5 46.55 -42.36 -30.49
CA LEU A 5 46.43 -42.22 -29.02
C LEU A 5 45.02 -41.64 -28.70
N ALA A 6 44.00 -42.39 -28.30
CA ALA A 6 43.76 -43.05 -27.01
C ALA A 6 43.70 -42.09 -25.80
N LEU A 7 42.51 -41.92 -25.20
CA LEU A 7 42.17 -41.80 -23.76
C LEU A 7 40.71 -41.29 -23.64
N ALA A 8 39.70 -42.11 -23.33
CA ALA A 8 39.33 -42.61 -22.00
C ALA A 8 39.06 -41.52 -20.95
N LEU A 9 37.78 -41.18 -20.71
CA LEU A 9 37.21 -41.13 -19.35
C LEU A 9 35.68 -41.02 -19.40
N VAL A 10 35.02 -42.04 -18.85
CA VAL A 10 33.61 -42.02 -18.44
C VAL A 10 33.49 -41.09 -17.24
N ALA A 11 32.57 -40.12 -17.30
CA ALA A 11 32.05 -39.44 -16.13
C ALA A 11 30.53 -39.27 -16.29
N THR A 12 29.81 -40.31 -15.91
CA THR A 12 28.41 -40.23 -15.48
C THR A 12 28.28 -39.19 -14.38
N LEU A 13 27.73 -38.03 -14.70
CA LEU A 13 27.08 -37.15 -13.73
C LEU A 13 25.66 -36.96 -14.20
N ALA A 14 24.78 -37.82 -13.67
CA ALA A 14 23.37 -37.54 -13.58
C ALA A 14 23.22 -36.20 -12.85
N MET A 15 23.07 -35.12 -13.61
CA MET A 15 22.55 -33.87 -13.05
C MET A 15 21.10 -34.15 -12.71
N THR A 16 20.85 -34.47 -11.44
CA THR A 16 19.59 -34.16 -10.78
C THR A 16 19.39 -32.66 -10.94
N THR A 17 18.71 -32.25 -12.00
CA THR A 17 18.13 -30.93 -12.05
C THR A 17 17.09 -30.91 -10.94
N PHE A 18 17.47 -30.39 -9.78
CA PHE A 18 16.52 -29.71 -8.91
C PHE A 18 15.94 -28.59 -9.77
N ALA A 19 14.86 -28.91 -10.49
CA ALA A 19 13.96 -27.90 -10.97
C ALA A 19 13.44 -27.23 -9.70
N ASP A 20 14.02 -26.06 -9.41
CA ASP A 20 13.60 -25.14 -8.39
C ASP A 20 12.09 -25.00 -8.53
N GLU A 21 11.40 -25.65 -7.59
CA GLU A 21 9.96 -25.67 -7.46
C GLU A 21 9.58 -24.22 -7.14
N LYS A 22 9.35 -23.44 -8.21
CA LYS A 22 8.88 -22.06 -8.10
C LYS A 22 7.73 -22.08 -7.11
N PRO A 23 7.80 -21.33 -6.00
CA PRO A 23 6.75 -21.34 -5.01
C PRO A 23 5.45 -20.98 -5.71
N ASN A 24 4.56 -21.98 -5.69
CA ASN A 24 3.16 -21.98 -6.08
C ASN A 24 2.62 -20.54 -6.18
N ARG A 25 2.49 -20.04 -7.42
CA ARG A 25 1.86 -18.74 -7.68
C ARG A 25 0.42 -18.85 -7.21
N LYS A 26 0.17 -18.44 -5.96
CA LYS A 26 -1.17 -18.32 -5.38
C LYS A 26 -2.11 -17.72 -6.42
N ASN A 27 -3.12 -18.50 -6.78
CA ASN A 27 -4.13 -18.20 -7.77
C ASN A 27 -4.59 -16.74 -7.64
N LYS A 28 -4.32 -15.95 -8.69
CA LYS A 28 -4.70 -14.55 -8.79
C LYS A 28 -6.24 -14.37 -8.84
N GLY A 29 -7.00 -15.46 -8.96
CA GLY A 29 -8.47 -15.49 -9.01
C GLY A 29 -9.19 -15.65 -7.66
N GLU A 30 -8.56 -16.18 -6.61
CA GLU A 30 -9.24 -16.42 -5.31
C GLU A 30 -9.33 -15.17 -4.40
N ARG A 31 -8.88 -14.00 -4.89
CA ARG A 31 -9.05 -12.74 -4.16
C ARG A 31 -10.43 -12.10 -4.32
N ALA A 32 -11.29 -12.64 -5.19
CA ALA A 32 -12.61 -12.09 -5.44
C ALA A 32 -13.60 -12.24 -4.26
N GLY A 33 -13.28 -13.06 -3.25
CA GLY A 33 -14.14 -13.27 -2.06
C GLY A 33 -13.53 -12.89 -0.71
N LYS A 34 -12.27 -12.44 -0.66
CA LYS A 34 -11.65 -12.00 0.61
C LYS A 34 -11.82 -10.49 0.74
N GLY A 35 -12.30 -10.06 1.91
CA GLY A 35 -12.61 -8.66 2.26
C GLY A 35 -11.52 -7.66 1.89
N ASN A 36 -11.83 -6.36 2.01
CA ASN A 36 -10.98 -5.31 1.46
C ASN A 36 -9.53 -5.47 1.96
N PRO A 37 -8.52 -5.56 1.06
CA PRO A 37 -7.13 -5.80 1.45
C PRO A 37 -6.58 -4.71 2.38
N MET A 38 -7.12 -3.49 2.31
CA MET A 38 -6.81 -2.42 3.25
C MET A 38 -7.30 -2.76 4.66
N VAL A 39 -8.54 -3.24 4.79
CA VAL A 39 -9.14 -3.64 6.06
C VAL A 39 -8.39 -4.85 6.64
N ALA A 40 -8.08 -5.86 5.81
CA ALA A 40 -7.33 -7.02 6.27
C ALA A 40 -5.94 -6.64 6.82
N ARG A 41 -5.23 -5.74 6.13
CA ARG A 41 -3.93 -5.24 6.59
C ARG A 41 -4.05 -4.43 7.88
N LEU A 42 -5.08 -3.59 7.97
CA LEU A 42 -5.38 -2.80 9.16
C LEU A 42 -5.65 -3.71 10.35
N MET A 43 -6.59 -4.65 10.23
CA MET A 43 -6.89 -5.60 11.30
C MET A 43 -5.65 -6.38 11.74
N THR A 44 -4.79 -6.79 10.80
CA THR A 44 -3.52 -7.46 11.12
C THR A 44 -2.60 -6.55 11.93
N SER A 45 -2.47 -5.28 11.58
CA SER A 45 -1.63 -4.32 12.32
C SER A 45 -2.16 -3.95 13.70
N LEU A 46 -3.43 -4.25 13.98
CA LEU A 46 -4.10 -3.93 15.24
C LEU A 46 -4.21 -5.11 16.21
N LYS A 47 -3.92 -6.34 15.76
CA LYS A 47 -3.98 -7.55 16.61
C LYS A 47 -3.10 -7.46 17.85
N ASP A 48 -1.92 -6.86 17.71
CA ASP A 48 -0.93 -6.78 18.77
C ASP A 48 -1.08 -5.52 19.64
N ALA A 49 -2.10 -4.69 19.38
CA ALA A 49 -2.29 -3.41 20.06
C ALA A 49 -3.05 -3.50 21.40
N GLY A 50 -3.35 -4.72 21.88
CA GLY A 50 -4.02 -4.92 23.17
C GLY A 50 -5.41 -4.27 23.24
N LEU A 51 -6.18 -4.37 22.15
CA LEU A 51 -7.49 -3.73 22.05
C LEU A 51 -8.55 -4.48 22.86
N SER A 52 -9.40 -3.74 23.57
CA SER A 52 -10.55 -4.33 24.25
C SER A 52 -11.59 -4.87 23.25
N ALA A 53 -12.48 -5.75 23.70
CA ALA A 53 -13.56 -6.27 22.87
C ALA A 53 -14.47 -5.14 22.32
N GLU A 54 -14.71 -4.10 23.11
CA GLU A 54 -15.47 -2.93 22.70
C GLU A 54 -14.75 -2.11 21.62
N GLN A 55 -13.43 -1.91 21.77
CA GLN A 55 -12.61 -1.22 20.79
C GLN A 55 -12.59 -1.99 19.47
N MET A 56 -12.40 -3.31 19.52
CA MET A 56 -12.45 -4.19 18.35
C MET A 56 -13.81 -4.12 17.65
N THR A 57 -14.90 -4.08 18.41
CA THR A 57 -16.26 -3.96 17.84
C THR A 57 -16.44 -2.64 17.08
N LYS A 58 -15.98 -1.52 17.64
CA LYS A 58 -16.01 -0.20 16.98
C LYS A 58 -15.17 -0.17 15.70
N ILE A 59 -13.99 -0.79 15.72
CA ILE A 59 -13.09 -0.87 14.56
C ILE A 59 -13.71 -1.76 13.47
N GLN A 60 -14.33 -2.88 13.83
CA GLN A 60 -15.04 -3.74 12.88
C GLN A 60 -16.26 -3.04 12.26
N ALA A 61 -17.02 -2.27 13.04
CA ALA A 61 -18.12 -1.46 12.51
C ALA A 61 -17.61 -0.44 11.48
N ALA A 62 -16.55 0.31 11.82
CA ALA A 62 -15.92 1.26 10.90
C ALA A 62 -15.41 0.58 9.61
N ALA A 63 -14.83 -0.61 9.74
CA ALA A 63 -14.38 -1.39 8.59
C ALA A 63 -15.55 -1.83 7.70
N LYS A 64 -16.65 -2.32 8.28
CA LYS A 64 -17.86 -2.70 7.51
C LYS A 64 -18.45 -1.51 6.76
N THR A 65 -18.56 -0.34 7.39
CA THR A 65 -19.02 0.88 6.73
C THR A 65 -18.11 1.28 5.57
N PHE A 66 -16.80 1.19 5.75
CA PHE A 66 -15.83 1.43 4.68
C PHE A 66 -15.95 0.43 3.54
N GLU A 67 -16.11 -0.87 3.83
CA GLU A 67 -16.30 -1.90 2.81
C GLU A 67 -17.58 -1.68 1.99
N ALA A 68 -18.68 -1.31 2.65
CA ALA A 68 -19.92 -0.94 1.96
C ALA A 68 -19.70 0.26 1.03
N LYS A 69 -19.00 1.30 1.50
CA LYS A 69 -18.70 2.48 0.66
C LYS A 69 -17.78 2.14 -0.51
N VAL A 70 -16.80 1.25 -0.30
CA VAL A 70 -15.92 0.77 -1.38
C VAL A 70 -16.70 -0.02 -2.42
N LYS A 71 -17.65 -0.85 -1.99
CA LYS A 71 -18.52 -1.59 -2.90
C LYS A 71 -19.37 -0.64 -3.74
N GLU A 72 -20.02 0.33 -3.11
CA GLU A 72 -20.79 1.39 -3.78
C GLU A 72 -19.93 2.13 -4.82
N LEU A 73 -18.70 2.52 -4.45
CA LEU A 73 -17.80 3.21 -5.38
C LEU A 73 -17.37 2.34 -6.57
N ARG A 74 -17.20 1.03 -6.36
CA ARG A 74 -16.91 0.09 -7.46
C ARG A 74 -18.10 -0.05 -8.40
N GLU A 75 -19.31 -0.12 -7.86
CA GLU A 75 -20.55 -0.13 -8.65
C GLU A 75 -20.73 1.16 -9.44
N LYS A 76 -20.28 2.30 -8.90
CA LYS A 76 -20.24 3.60 -9.58
C LYS A 76 -19.10 3.76 -10.59
N GLY A 77 -18.26 2.75 -10.80
CA GLY A 77 -17.20 2.78 -11.81
C GLY A 77 -15.77 2.96 -11.29
N LEU A 78 -15.52 2.82 -9.97
CA LEU A 78 -14.16 2.74 -9.46
C LEU A 78 -13.54 1.37 -9.77
N THR A 79 -13.12 1.20 -11.01
CA THR A 79 -12.60 -0.07 -11.51
C THR A 79 -11.13 -0.29 -11.12
N PRO A 80 -10.63 -1.54 -11.25
CA PRO A 80 -9.20 -1.81 -11.13
C PRO A 80 -8.34 -1.00 -12.11
N GLU A 81 -8.88 -0.69 -13.30
CA GLU A 81 -8.19 0.12 -14.31
C GLU A 81 -8.02 1.56 -13.86
N VAL A 82 -9.08 2.19 -13.32
CA VAL A 82 -9.02 3.54 -12.74
C VAL A 82 -7.96 3.60 -11.64
N THR A 83 -7.96 2.59 -10.76
CA THR A 83 -6.97 2.49 -9.67
C THR A 83 -5.55 2.32 -10.20
N LYS A 84 -5.38 1.53 -11.27
CA LYS A 84 -4.09 1.31 -11.92
C LYS A 84 -3.58 2.58 -12.61
N LYS A 85 -4.42 3.28 -13.39
CA LYS A 85 -4.11 4.58 -14.01
C LYS A 85 -3.62 5.58 -12.97
N GLN A 86 -4.36 5.72 -11.86
CA GLN A 86 -3.97 6.59 -10.76
C GLN A 86 -2.60 6.22 -10.17
N SER A 87 -2.37 4.92 -9.94
CA SER A 87 -1.12 4.42 -9.37
C SER A 87 0.08 4.68 -10.31
N GLU A 88 -0.09 4.44 -11.60
CA GLU A 88 0.93 4.67 -12.63
C GLU A 88 1.24 6.16 -12.77
N ALA A 89 0.21 7.02 -12.84
CA ALA A 89 0.39 8.47 -12.86
C ALA A 89 1.08 8.98 -11.59
N SER A 90 0.73 8.45 -10.42
CA SER A 90 1.38 8.79 -9.16
C SER A 90 2.85 8.35 -9.14
N LYS A 91 3.16 7.19 -9.72
CA LYS A 91 4.51 6.67 -9.83
C LYS A 91 5.34 7.52 -10.79
N ALA A 92 4.82 7.79 -11.99
CA ALA A 92 5.47 8.65 -12.99
C ALA A 92 5.73 10.06 -12.43
N ALA A 93 4.76 10.65 -11.73
CA ALA A 93 4.94 11.95 -11.09
C ALA A 93 6.05 11.95 -10.04
N ARG A 94 6.17 10.87 -9.24
CA ARG A 94 7.28 10.71 -8.27
C ARG A 94 8.62 10.53 -8.93
N GLU A 95 8.69 9.73 -10.00
CA GLU A 95 9.91 9.50 -10.78
C GLU A 95 10.38 10.79 -11.47
N ALA A 96 9.45 11.62 -11.94
CA ALA A 96 9.70 12.97 -12.43
C ALA A 96 10.06 13.99 -11.33
N GLY A 97 10.11 13.56 -10.05
CA GLY A 97 10.46 14.43 -8.93
C GLY A 97 9.36 15.42 -8.50
N LEU A 98 8.17 15.35 -9.11
CA LEU A 98 7.05 16.23 -8.79
C LEU A 98 6.57 15.98 -7.36
N LYS A 99 6.19 17.07 -6.66
CA LYS A 99 5.72 17.01 -5.28
C LYS A 99 4.47 17.86 -5.08
N GLY A 100 3.70 17.53 -4.05
CA GLY A 100 2.57 18.34 -3.61
C GLY A 100 1.55 18.59 -4.72
N LYS A 101 1.35 19.86 -5.06
CA LYS A 101 0.36 20.30 -6.06
C LYS A 101 0.70 19.80 -7.48
N GLU A 102 1.97 19.78 -7.87
CA GLU A 102 2.40 19.33 -9.19
C GLU A 102 2.13 17.83 -9.40
N MET A 103 2.38 17.04 -8.36
CA MET A 103 2.02 15.62 -8.37
C MET A 103 0.50 15.44 -8.47
N ALA A 104 -0.28 16.25 -7.74
CA ALA A 104 -1.73 16.18 -7.79
C ALA A 104 -2.27 16.51 -9.19
N ALA A 105 -1.74 17.56 -9.83
CA ALA A 105 -2.06 17.94 -11.20
C ALA A 105 -1.72 16.82 -12.18
N LYS A 106 -0.53 16.22 -12.05
CA LYS A 106 -0.12 15.13 -12.94
C LYS A 106 -0.99 13.88 -12.81
N VAL A 107 -1.49 13.60 -11.61
CA VAL A 107 -2.43 12.50 -11.36
C VAL A 107 -3.83 12.82 -11.88
N SER A 108 -4.27 14.07 -11.79
CA SER A 108 -5.58 14.47 -12.33
C SER A 108 -5.60 14.45 -13.85
N GLU A 109 -4.50 14.77 -14.53
CA GLU A 109 -4.39 14.66 -15.99
C GLU A 109 -4.60 13.22 -16.50
N ALA A 110 -4.35 12.21 -15.66
CA ALA A 110 -4.42 10.80 -16.04
C ALA A 110 -5.81 10.17 -15.84
N LEU A 111 -6.77 10.94 -15.34
CA LEU A 111 -8.10 10.46 -14.95
C LEU A 111 -9.17 11.42 -15.51
N SER A 112 -10.34 10.90 -15.85
CA SER A 112 -11.50 11.75 -16.14
C SER A 112 -11.99 12.48 -14.87
N GLU A 113 -12.82 13.51 -15.03
CA GLU A 113 -13.42 14.22 -13.90
C GLU A 113 -14.25 13.28 -12.99
N GLU A 114 -14.99 12.36 -13.61
CA GLU A 114 -15.77 11.33 -12.91
C GLU A 114 -14.87 10.33 -12.18
N GLU A 115 -13.82 9.83 -12.83
CA GLU A 115 -12.83 8.94 -12.22
C GLU A 115 -12.12 9.63 -11.03
N MET A 116 -11.80 10.92 -11.18
CA MET A 116 -11.23 11.77 -10.13
C MET A 116 -12.19 11.94 -8.95
N ALA A 117 -13.48 12.14 -9.20
CA ALA A 117 -14.49 12.25 -8.16
C ALA A 117 -14.61 10.95 -7.35
N LEU A 118 -14.69 9.80 -8.01
CA LEU A 118 -14.75 8.48 -7.37
C LEU A 118 -13.49 8.19 -6.54
N VAL A 119 -12.32 8.54 -7.07
CA VAL A 119 -11.05 8.44 -6.38
C VAL A 119 -11.01 9.36 -5.15
N SER A 120 -11.56 10.57 -5.25
CA SER A 120 -11.66 11.52 -4.14
C SER A 120 -12.59 11.00 -3.04
N GLU A 121 -13.75 10.46 -3.41
CA GLU A 121 -14.67 9.82 -2.46
C GLU A 121 -14.01 8.63 -1.76
N MET A 122 -13.26 7.78 -2.49
CA MET A 122 -12.50 6.68 -1.91
C MET A 122 -11.46 7.16 -0.88
N ARG A 123 -10.76 8.26 -1.18
CA ARG A 123 -9.80 8.88 -0.24
C ARG A 123 -10.50 9.41 1.01
N THR A 124 -11.65 10.06 0.84
CA THR A 124 -12.46 10.56 1.95
C THR A 124 -12.95 9.43 2.85
N ALA A 125 -13.51 8.36 2.26
CA ALA A 125 -13.95 7.18 2.99
C ALA A 125 -12.79 6.51 3.75
N THR A 126 -11.61 6.43 3.12
CA THR A 126 -10.40 5.91 3.76
C THR A 126 -9.99 6.76 4.96
N ASN A 127 -10.01 8.09 4.83
CA ASN A 127 -9.63 9.01 5.90
C ASN A 127 -10.63 8.98 7.05
N GLN A 128 -11.93 8.89 6.75
CA GLN A 128 -12.98 8.73 7.76
C GLN A 128 -12.79 7.43 8.55
N MET A 129 -12.59 6.30 7.87
CA MET A 129 -12.31 5.03 8.54
C MET A 129 -11.09 5.15 9.48
N LYS A 130 -9.99 5.73 9.00
CA LYS A 130 -8.79 5.94 9.82
C LYS A 130 -9.05 6.85 11.02
N LYS A 131 -9.83 7.93 10.85
CA LYS A 131 -10.18 8.85 11.93
C LYS A 131 -11.04 8.16 12.99
N THR A 132 -12.04 7.41 12.57
CA THR A 132 -12.89 6.62 13.49
C THR A 132 -12.05 5.63 14.27
N ILE A 133 -11.14 4.93 13.58
CA ILE A 133 -10.25 3.96 14.22
C ILE A 133 -9.31 4.66 15.19
N ALA A 134 -8.64 5.75 14.80
CA ALA A 134 -7.76 6.51 15.68
C ALA A 134 -8.46 6.99 16.95
N GLY A 135 -9.73 7.40 16.86
CA GLY A 135 -10.54 7.82 18.01
C GLY A 135 -10.95 6.68 18.97
N VAL A 136 -10.69 5.43 18.62
CA VAL A 136 -10.95 4.26 19.49
C VAL A 136 -9.74 3.96 20.39
N PHE A 137 -8.53 4.36 20.00
CA PHE A 137 -7.30 4.07 20.76
C PHE A 137 -7.12 5.07 21.90
N THR A 138 -6.58 4.61 23.02
CA THR A 138 -6.01 5.51 24.02
C THR A 138 -4.69 6.11 23.52
N GLU A 139 -4.22 7.20 24.14
CA GLU A 139 -2.93 7.79 23.79
C GLU A 139 -1.77 6.81 23.99
N GLU A 140 -1.83 6.00 25.04
CA GLU A 140 -0.86 4.94 25.33
C GLU A 140 -0.87 3.85 24.26
N GLN A 141 -2.04 3.41 23.81
CA GLN A 141 -2.15 2.43 22.72
C GLN A 141 -1.66 3.01 21.39
N LEU A 142 -1.95 4.28 21.07
CA LEU A 142 -1.41 4.96 19.89
C LEU A 142 0.12 5.09 19.94
N ALA A 143 0.69 5.31 21.13
CA ALA A 143 2.12 5.39 21.33
C ALA A 143 2.82 4.03 21.17
N ALA A 144 2.14 2.94 21.58
CA ALA A 144 2.61 1.57 21.44
C ALA A 144 2.56 1.04 20.00
N LEU A 145 1.77 1.68 19.11
CA LEU A 145 1.74 1.29 17.70
C LEU A 145 3.09 1.55 17.01
N PRO A 146 3.49 0.68 16.06
CA PRO A 146 4.65 0.93 15.21
C PRO A 146 4.59 2.32 14.57
N GLU A 147 5.72 3.01 14.44
CA GLU A 147 5.77 4.40 13.96
C GLU A 147 5.02 4.61 12.63
N ALA A 148 5.07 3.61 11.75
CA ALA A 148 4.34 3.61 10.48
C ALA A 148 2.81 3.60 10.68
N ALA A 149 2.29 2.77 11.59
CA ALA A 149 0.87 2.68 11.91
C ALA A 149 0.40 3.94 12.65
N ARG A 150 1.18 4.41 13.63
CA ARG A 150 0.92 5.67 14.34
C ARG A 150 0.84 6.83 13.36
N LYS A 151 1.79 6.97 12.44
CA LYS A 151 1.73 8.01 11.39
C LYS A 151 0.53 7.81 10.46
N GLN A 152 0.14 6.58 10.11
CA GLN A 152 -1.01 6.39 9.23
C GLN A 152 -2.36 6.73 9.87
N LEU A 153 -2.48 6.59 11.19
CA LEU A 153 -3.68 6.92 11.95
C LEU A 153 -3.71 8.40 12.38
N THR A 154 -2.55 8.98 12.67
CA THR A 154 -2.44 10.37 13.18
C THR A 154 -2.06 11.40 12.10
N ALA A 155 -1.36 11.01 11.03
CA ALA A 155 -1.03 11.94 9.95
C ALA A 155 -2.24 12.13 9.04
N ARG A 156 -2.88 13.30 9.21
CA ARG A 156 -3.95 13.86 8.37
C ARG A 156 -5.29 13.13 8.52
N GLY A 157 -5.93 13.37 9.66
CA GLY A 157 -7.32 12.97 9.94
C GLY A 157 -7.87 13.50 11.27
N GLY A 158 -6.99 13.87 12.22
CA GLY A 158 -7.34 14.60 13.44
C GLY A 158 -6.97 16.07 13.34
N ASN A 159 -7.88 16.95 13.77
CA ASN A 159 -7.72 18.38 14.04
C ASN A 159 -6.33 18.98 13.75
N ARG A 160 -6.20 19.66 12.61
CA ARG A 160 -5.42 20.88 12.57
C ARG A 160 -6.42 22.02 12.46
N GLU A 161 -6.90 22.46 13.61
CA GLU A 161 -7.11 23.89 13.78
C GLU A 161 -5.85 24.63 13.31
N ALA A 162 -6.10 25.79 12.71
CA ALA A 162 -5.10 26.72 12.23
C ALA A 162 -3.93 26.87 13.21
N GLY A 163 -2.73 26.46 12.79
CA GLY A 163 -1.55 26.56 13.64
C GLY A 163 -0.28 26.24 12.87
N LYS A 164 0.48 27.28 12.58
CA LYS A 164 1.84 27.25 12.02
C LYS A 164 2.67 26.10 12.62
N GLY A 165 3.05 25.12 11.81
CA GLY A 165 3.91 24.02 12.21
C GLY A 165 4.90 23.70 11.12
N GLN A 166 6.12 24.23 11.28
CA GLN A 166 7.28 24.09 10.40
C GLN A 166 7.38 22.70 9.75
N GLY A 167 7.31 22.67 8.43
CA GLY A 167 7.75 21.53 7.64
C GLY A 167 9.26 21.37 7.74
N LYS A 168 9.74 20.64 8.76
CA LYS A 168 11.09 20.07 8.74
C LYS A 168 11.07 18.83 7.86
N GLY A 169 10.97 19.07 6.54
CA GLY A 169 11.19 18.04 5.54
C GLY A 169 12.63 17.56 5.64
N LYS A 170 12.81 16.35 6.17
CA LYS A 170 14.07 15.60 6.11
C LYS A 170 14.31 15.18 4.66
N GLY A 171 14.70 16.13 3.82
CA GLY A 171 15.30 15.86 2.52
C GLY A 171 16.66 15.22 2.78
N LYS A 172 16.80 13.93 2.44
CA LYS A 172 18.11 13.30 2.27
C LYS A 172 18.90 14.15 1.28
N GLY A 173 19.95 14.81 1.75
CA GLY A 173 20.86 15.61 0.94
C GLY A 173 21.53 14.72 -0.11
N LYS A 174 21.30 15.04 -1.39
CA LYS A 174 22.31 14.81 -2.42
C LYS A 174 23.41 15.84 -2.16
N LYS A 175 24.50 15.43 -1.51
CA LYS A 175 25.77 16.14 -1.67
C LYS A 175 26.16 15.97 -3.13
N LYS A 176 26.21 17.10 -3.86
CA LYS A 176 27.10 17.26 -5.00
C LYS A 176 28.50 17.23 -4.41
N ASP A 177 29.28 16.21 -4.74
CA ASP A 177 30.73 16.34 -4.70
C ASP A 177 31.17 16.58 -6.14
N ALA A 178 31.74 17.76 -6.33
CA ALA A 178 32.54 18.11 -7.48
C ALA A 178 33.90 17.43 -7.33
N ALA A 179 34.36 16.79 -8.40
CA ALA A 179 35.75 16.51 -8.71
C ALA A 179 35.88 16.56 -10.23
#